data_AF-A0AAX1JCX0-F1
#
_entry.id   AF-A0AAX1JCX0-F1
#
_cell.length_a   1.000
_cell.length_b   1.000
_cell.length_c   1.000
_cell.angle_alpha   90.00
_cell.angle_beta   90.00
_cell.angle_gamma   90.00
#
_symmetry.space_group_name_H-M   'P 1'
#
loop_
_entity.id
_entity.type
_entity.pdbx_description
1 polymer ?
#
loop_
_entity_poly.entity_id
_entity_poly.type
_entity_poly.pdbx_seq_one_letter_code
_entity_poly.pdbx_strand_id
1 'polypeptide(L)'
;MAVATGFVLPAVRGAGWISISPSAQVLSGQLDRLHDVADHDVPVTVVHLGEPNQRDIEGHLKLRVERLLFELPTEPADPTLRRLDQLVDLVAQFA
;
A
#
# COMPACT_ATOMS: atom_id res chain seq x y z
N MET A 1 5.77 9.15 -18.14
CA MET A 1 5.57 8.01 -17.24
C MET A 1 4.23 7.40 -17.56
N ALA A 2 4.18 6.12 -17.94
CA ALA A 2 2.91 5.43 -18.20
C ALA A 2 2.25 5.12 -16.85
N VAL A 3 1.12 5.78 -16.58
CA VAL A 3 0.18 5.33 -15.56
C VAL A 3 -0.46 4.08 -16.15
N ALA A 4 -0.16 2.90 -15.61
CA ALA A 4 -0.87 1.70 -15.99
C ALA A 4 -2.31 1.86 -15.52
N THR A 5 -3.19 2.29 -16.43
CA THR A 5 -4.63 2.21 -16.28
C THR A 5 -4.97 0.72 -16.13
N GLY A 6 -5.06 0.26 -14.88
CA GLY A 6 -4.93 -1.14 -14.52
C GLY A 6 -5.94 -2.05 -15.22
N PHE A 7 -5.43 -2.92 -16.08
CA PHE A 7 -6.08 -4.17 -16.43
C PHE A 7 -6.03 -5.07 -15.19
N VAL A 8 -7.18 -5.46 -14.64
CA VAL A 8 -7.22 -6.45 -13.55
C VAL A 8 -6.95 -7.80 -14.20
N LEU A 9 -5.74 -8.34 -14.05
CA LEU A 9 -5.47 -9.73 -14.37
C LEU A 9 -6.46 -10.59 -13.57
N PRO A 10 -6.99 -11.70 -14.13
CA PRO A 10 -7.83 -12.63 -13.38
C PRO A 10 -7.15 -12.97 -12.05
N ALA A 11 -7.86 -12.77 -10.93
CA ALA A 11 -7.32 -13.03 -9.61
C ALA A 11 -6.88 -14.50 -9.53
N VAL A 12 -5.58 -14.74 -9.40
CA VAL A 12 -5.03 -16.09 -9.32
C VAL A 12 -5.19 -16.56 -7.89
N ARG A 13 -5.90 -17.67 -7.70
CA ARG A 13 -6.12 -18.25 -6.37
C ARG A 13 -4.78 -18.51 -5.67
N GLY A 14 -4.64 -17.96 -4.45
CA GLY A 14 -3.42 -18.06 -3.65
C GLY A 14 -2.36 -16.99 -3.94
N ALA A 15 -2.62 -16.06 -4.87
CA ALA A 15 -1.80 -14.87 -5.09
C ALA A 15 -2.37 -13.66 -4.34
N GLY A 16 -1.48 -12.74 -3.95
CA GLY A 16 -1.86 -11.40 -3.51
C GLY A 16 -1.67 -10.37 -4.63
N TRP A 17 -2.25 -9.20 -4.44
CA TRP A 17 -2.09 -8.05 -5.34
C TRP A 17 -1.24 -6.97 -4.66
N ILE A 18 -0.28 -6.43 -5.40
CA ILE A 18 0.51 -5.27 -4.97
C ILE A 18 0.05 -4.08 -5.78
N SER A 19 -0.48 -3.05 -5.10
CA SER A 19 -0.92 -1.82 -5.74
C SER A 19 0.04 -0.67 -5.47
N ILE A 20 0.34 0.08 -6.54
CA ILE A 20 1.02 1.38 -6.45
C ILE A 20 -0.04 2.42 -6.82
N SER A 21 -0.86 2.80 -5.84
CA SER A 21 -1.95 3.76 -6.02
C SER A 21 -1.52 5.14 -5.51
N PRO A 22 -1.88 6.23 -6.21
CA PRO A 22 -1.49 7.57 -5.79
C PRO A 22 -2.28 8.10 -4.58
N SER A 23 -3.39 7.45 -4.21
CA SER A 23 -4.18 7.78 -3.02
C SER A 23 -5.12 6.66 -2.60
N ALA A 24 -5.62 6.74 -1.36
CA ALA A 24 -6.66 5.84 -0.85
C ALA A 24 -7.96 5.89 -1.68
N GLN A 25 -8.36 7.07 -2.19
CA GLN A 25 -9.59 7.19 -2.99
C GLN A 25 -9.47 6.49 -4.36
N VAL A 26 -8.28 6.54 -4.97
CA VAL A 26 -8.04 5.79 -6.22
C VAL A 26 -8.02 4.30 -5.93
N LEU A 27 -7.37 3.89 -4.84
CA LEU A 27 -7.30 2.50 -4.42
C LEU A 27 -8.69 1.92 -4.13
N SER A 28 -9.59 2.65 -3.47
CA SER A 28 -10.93 2.13 -3.13
C SER A 28 -11.69 1.68 -4.38
N GLY A 29 -11.68 2.49 -5.43
CA GLY A 29 -12.33 2.10 -6.70
C GLY A 29 -11.64 0.93 -7.41
N GLN A 30 -10.35 0.69 -7.16
CA GLN A 30 -9.65 -0.51 -7.66
C GLN A 30 -10.01 -1.76 -6.84
N LEU A 31 -10.18 -1.61 -5.52
CA LEU A 31 -10.62 -2.68 -4.63
C LEU A 31 -12.06 -3.12 -4.94
N ASP A 32 -12.97 -2.19 -5.22
CA ASP A 32 -14.34 -2.51 -5.63
C ASP A 32 -14.33 -3.41 -6.87
N ARG A 33 -13.53 -3.06 -7.89
CA ARG A 33 -13.39 -3.88 -9.11
C ARG A 33 -12.74 -5.24 -8.83
N LEU A 34 -11.78 -5.30 -7.91
CA LEU A 34 -11.12 -6.54 -7.54
C LEU A 34 -12.13 -7.50 -6.88
N HIS A 35 -12.98 -6.97 -5.99
CA HIS A 35 -14.05 -7.73 -5.35
C HIS A 35 -15.10 -8.24 -6.35
N ASP A 36 -15.40 -7.46 -7.40
CA ASP A 36 -16.37 -7.89 -8.42
C ASP A 36 -15.87 -9.05 -9.29
N VAL A 37 -14.55 -9.17 -9.49
CA VAL A 37 -13.97 -10.17 -10.42
C VAL A 37 -13.34 -11.37 -9.71
N ALA A 38 -12.99 -11.24 -8.44
CA ALA A 38 -12.41 -12.33 -7.66
C ALA A 38 -13.50 -13.18 -7.01
N ASP A 39 -13.39 -14.50 -7.13
CA ASP A 39 -14.26 -15.47 -6.43
C ASP A 39 -13.78 -15.76 -4.99
N HIS A 40 -12.78 -15.03 -4.50
CA HIS A 40 -12.11 -15.23 -3.22
C HIS A 40 -11.54 -13.91 -2.68
N ASP A 41 -11.20 -13.90 -1.39
CA ASP A 41 -10.48 -12.78 -0.79
C ASP A 41 -9.04 -12.72 -1.32
N VAL A 42 -8.69 -11.60 -1.94
CA VAL A 42 -7.35 -11.37 -2.52
C VAL A 42 -6.55 -10.50 -1.56
N PRO A 43 -5.43 -10.99 -1.01
CA PRO A 43 -4.62 -10.17 -0.13
C PRO A 43 -4.00 -8.98 -0.86
N VAL A 44 -4.20 -7.76 -0.36
CA VAL A 44 -3.71 -6.52 -0.95
C VAL A 44 -2.59 -5.93 -0.12
N THR A 45 -1.46 -5.68 -0.81
CA THR A 45 -0.35 -4.88 -0.30
C THR A 45 -0.31 -3.55 -1.04
N VAL A 46 -0.35 -2.44 -0.31
CA VAL A 46 -0.26 -1.10 -0.90
C VAL A 46 1.16 -0.58 -0.73
N VAL A 47 1.73 -0.07 -1.81
CA VAL A 47 2.99 0.65 -1.79
C VAL A 47 2.72 2.13 -1.57
N HIS A 48 3.14 2.65 -0.43
CA HIS A 48 3.16 4.08 -0.15
C HIS A 48 4.48 4.67 -0.65
N LEU A 49 4.41 5.47 -1.72
CA LEU A 49 5.57 6.14 -2.31
C LEU A 49 5.76 7.53 -1.71
N GLY A 50 7.01 7.91 -1.48
CA GLY A 50 7.37 9.19 -0.87
C GLY A 50 7.23 9.20 0.66
N GLU A 51 7.25 10.42 1.23
CA GLU A 51 7.25 10.62 2.68
C GLU A 51 5.96 10.13 3.34
N PRO A 52 6.04 9.16 4.26
CA PRO A 52 4.87 8.69 4.99
C PRO A 52 4.29 9.77 5.89
N ASN A 53 2.97 9.92 5.88
CA ASN A 53 2.26 10.83 6.76
C ASN A 53 0.99 10.18 7.31
N GLN A 54 0.56 10.66 8.46
CA GLN A 54 -0.56 10.09 9.22
C GLN A 54 -1.84 10.00 8.40
N ARG A 55 -2.18 11.06 7.66
CA ARG A 55 -3.43 11.16 6.90
C ARG A 55 -3.55 10.07 5.83
N ASP A 56 -2.46 9.83 5.10
CA ASP A 56 -2.46 8.83 4.03
C ASP A 56 -2.55 7.42 4.60
N ILE A 57 -1.82 7.14 5.68
CA ILE A 57 -1.88 5.85 6.40
C ILE A 57 -3.29 5.58 6.91
N GLU A 58 -3.93 6.54 7.59
CA GLU A 58 -5.32 6.41 8.04
C GLU A 58 -6.29 6.16 6.88
N GLY A 59 -6.05 6.80 5.73
CA GLY A 59 -6.81 6.58 4.52
C GLY A 59 -6.74 5.12 4.06
N HIS A 60 -5.54 4.55 4.04
CA HIS A 60 -5.33 3.15 3.65
C HIS A 60 -5.86 2.15 4.69
N LEU A 61 -5.72 2.42 5.99
CA LEU A 61 -6.24 1.56 7.06
C LEU A 61 -7.76 1.40 6.98
N LYS A 62 -8.49 2.46 6.61
CA LYS A 62 -9.95 2.41 6.41
C LYS A 62 -10.38 1.48 5.27
N LEU A 63 -9.47 1.17 4.34
CA LEU A 63 -9.71 0.27 3.20
C LEU A 63 -9.42 -1.20 3.52
N ARG A 64 -9.04 -1.52 4.78
CA ARG A 64 -8.79 -2.90 5.25
C ARG A 64 -7.74 -3.67 4.43
N VAL A 65 -6.75 -2.98 3.89
CA VAL A 65 -5.61 -3.61 3.23
C VAL A 65 -4.78 -4.40 4.25
N GLU A 66 -4.26 -5.58 3.90
CA GLU A 66 -3.50 -6.36 4.89
C GLU A 66 -2.10 -5.82 5.14
N ARG A 67 -1.49 -5.17 4.14
CA ARG A 67 -0.11 -4.68 4.24
C ARG A 67 0.06 -3.30 3.62
N LEU A 68 0.78 -2.45 4.34
CA LEU A 68 1.34 -1.20 3.84
C LEU A 68 2.85 -1.36 3.72
N LEU A 69 3.38 -1.13 2.53
CA LEU A 69 4.80 -1.13 2.22
C LEU A 69 5.27 0.32 2.08
N PHE A 70 6.25 0.72 2.88
CA PHE A 70 6.86 2.04 2.82
C PHE A 70 8.16 1.99 2.00
N GLU A 71 8.37 3.03 1.20
CA GLU A 71 9.65 3.23 0.51
C GLU A 71 10.77 3.52 1.50
N LEU A 72 11.88 2.78 1.35
CA LEU A 72 13.14 3.04 2.06
C LEU A 72 14.20 3.44 1.03
N PRO A 73 14.57 4.73 0.94
CA PRO A 73 15.61 5.19 0.04
C PRO A 73 16.96 4.52 0.33
N THR A 74 17.77 4.31 -0.71
CA THR A 74 19.13 3.80 -0.55
C THR A 74 20.03 4.91 0.01
N GLU A 75 20.34 4.82 1.30
CA GLU A 75 21.20 5.75 2.02
C GLU A 75 22.32 4.99 2.77
N PRO A 76 23.34 5.69 3.30
CA PRO A 76 24.26 5.08 4.26
C PRO A 76 23.52 4.49 5.47
N ALA A 77 24.20 3.63 6.24
CA ALA A 77 23.58 2.90 7.35
C ALA A 77 22.95 3.82 8.40
N ASP A 78 23.67 4.84 8.91
CA ASP A 78 23.16 5.68 10.01
C ASP A 78 21.90 6.49 9.64
N PRO A 79 21.82 7.18 8.47
CA PRO A 79 20.57 7.78 8.00
C PRO A 79 19.43 6.78 7.86
N THR A 80 19.71 5.59 7.31
CA THR A 80 18.72 4.52 7.15
C THR A 80 18.13 4.09 8.50
N LEU A 81 18.97 3.89 9.50
CA LEU A 81 18.53 3.49 10.85
C LEU A 81 17.65 4.56 11.50
N ARG A 82 18.07 5.84 11.44
CA ARG A 82 17.24 6.95 11.95
C ARG A 82 15.88 7.04 11.25
N ARG A 83 15.84 6.78 9.94
CA ARG A 83 14.57 6.74 9.18
C ARG A 83 13.70 5.57 9.60
N LEU A 84 14.28 4.40 9.87
CA LEU A 84 13.54 3.25 10.41
C LEU A 84 12.96 3.57 11.80
N ASP A 85 13.71 4.25 12.67
CA ASP A 85 13.20 4.69 13.99
C ASP A 85 11.98 5.63 13.82
N GLN A 86 12.08 6.61 12.91
CA GLN A 86 10.97 7.51 12.59
C GLN A 86 9.74 6.78 12.04
N LEU A 87 9.94 5.74 11.22
CA LEU A 87 8.85 4.90 10.71
C LEU A 87 8.20 4.12 11.84
N VAL A 88 8.97 3.58 12.79
CA VAL A 88 8.45 2.89 13.99
C VAL A 88 7.58 3.84 14.81
N ASP A 89 8.06 5.04 15.10
CA ASP A 89 7.31 6.07 15.84
C ASP A 89 6.02 6.48 15.13
N LEU A 90 6.04 6.54 13.80
CA LEU A 90 4.85 6.83 12.99
C LEU A 90 3.83 5.69 13.07
N VAL A 91 4.24 4.44 12.85
CA VAL A 91 3.30 3.30 12.83
C VAL A 91 2.77 2.94 14.21
N ALA A 92 3.53 3.21 15.28
CA ALA A 92 3.10 3.00 16.67
C ALA A 92 1.85 3.81 17.04
N GLN A 93 1.53 4.88 16.29
CA GLN A 93 0.32 5.69 16.49
C GLN A 93 -0.97 4.94 16.08
N PHE A 94 -0.84 3.83 15.34
CA PHE A 94 -1.96 3.05 14.80
C PHE A 94 -2.07 1.64 15.38
N ALA A 95 -1.20 1.29 16.35
CA ALA A 95 -1.17 -0.01 17.01
C ALA A 95 -2.15 -0.11 18.19
#